data_AF-A0A520ZMF8-F1
#
_entry.id   AF-A0A520ZMF8-F1
#
_cell.length_a   1.000
_cell.length_b   1.000
_cell.length_c   1.000
_cell.angle_alpha   90.00
_cell.angle_beta   90.00
_cell.angle_gamma   90.00
#
_symmetry.space_group_name_H-M   'P 1'
#
loop_
_entity.id
_entity.type
_entity.pdbx_description
1 polymer ?
#
loop_
_entity_poly.entity_id
_entity_poly.type
_entity_poly.pdbx_seq_one_letter_code
_entity_poly.pdbx_strand_id
1 'polypeptide(L)'
;MKKRTFLAAAAALGLASAALAGSHGDGPLKVGFIFVGPIGDGGWTYEHNKGRLAVEEHFGDAVETVYQESVPEGADAERALTQMALQGADLIFTTSFGYMDPTINVAAKFPDVKFEHATGYKRADNVATYSARFYEGRAVQGHIAGKMTNSNKVGYIASFPIPEVIRGINAAYIHAKKVNPDVEFSVVWAYTWFDPAKEADAAKALIE
;
A
#
# COMPACT_ATOMS: atom_id res chain seq x y z
N MET A 1 -26.73 -10.77 -52.17
CA MET A 1 -25.55 -9.98 -51.74
C MET A 1 -25.57 -9.50 -50.28
N LYS A 2 -26.69 -9.55 -49.53
CA LYS A 2 -26.79 -9.00 -48.15
C LYS A 2 -26.52 -9.98 -46.98
N LYS A 3 -26.37 -11.29 -47.23
CA LYS A 3 -26.10 -12.30 -46.17
C LYS A 3 -24.61 -12.55 -45.89
N ARG A 4 -23.72 -12.18 -46.82
CA ARG A 4 -22.26 -12.35 -46.67
C ARG A 4 -21.62 -11.23 -45.84
N THR A 5 -22.26 -10.07 -45.76
CA THR A 5 -21.77 -8.91 -45.02
C THR A 5 -22.01 -9.01 -43.50
N PHE A 6 -23.04 -9.75 -43.06
CA PHE A 6 -23.33 -9.94 -41.64
C PHE A 6 -22.38 -10.92 -40.94
N LEU A 7 -21.85 -11.91 -41.66
CA LEU A 7 -20.87 -12.87 -41.12
C LEU A 7 -19.48 -12.24 -40.92
N ALA A 8 -19.11 -11.23 -41.72
CA ALA A 8 -17.85 -10.52 -41.57
C ALA A 8 -17.83 -9.59 -40.34
N ALA A 9 -18.97 -9.00 -39.96
CA ALA A 9 -19.06 -8.14 -38.78
C ALA A 9 -19.04 -8.92 -37.45
N ALA A 10 -19.58 -10.14 -37.43
CA ALA A 10 -19.54 -11.01 -36.25
C ALA A 10 -18.13 -11.60 -36.00
N ALA A 11 -17.36 -11.86 -37.05
CA ALA A 11 -15.98 -12.34 -36.93
C ALA A 11 -15.01 -11.23 -36.44
N ALA A 12 -15.28 -9.96 -36.79
CA ALA A 12 -14.46 -8.84 -36.35
C ALA A 12 -14.62 -8.50 -34.85
N LEU A 13 -15.80 -8.76 -34.27
CA LEU A 13 -16.01 -8.59 -32.81
C LEU A 13 -15.40 -9.72 -31.97
N GLY A 14 -15.28 -10.95 -32.51
CA GLY A 14 -14.68 -12.07 -31.79
C GLY A 14 -13.15 -12.02 -31.72
N LEU A 15 -12.49 -11.37 -32.68
CA LEU A 15 -11.03 -11.21 -32.70
C LEU A 15 -10.52 -10.08 -31.80
N ALA A 16 -11.35 -9.10 -31.45
CA ALA A 16 -10.99 -8.06 -30.49
C ALA A 16 -11.03 -8.55 -29.04
N SER A 17 -11.77 -9.62 -28.74
CA SER A 17 -11.84 -10.20 -27.39
C SER A 17 -10.70 -11.20 -27.11
N ALA A 18 -10.06 -11.74 -28.16
CA ALA A 18 -8.94 -12.67 -28.02
C ALA A 18 -7.58 -11.96 -27.80
N ALA A 19 -7.49 -10.66 -28.06
CA ALA A 19 -6.27 -9.86 -27.84
C ALA A 19 -6.11 -9.38 -26.38
N LEU A 20 -7.07 -9.67 -25.50
CA LEU A 20 -6.99 -9.40 -24.07
C LEU A 20 -6.71 -10.67 -23.24
N ALA A 21 -6.56 -11.83 -23.88
CA ALA A 21 -5.97 -12.98 -23.22
C ALA A 21 -4.50 -12.65 -23.01
N GLY A 22 -4.14 -12.26 -21.79
CA GLY A 22 -2.77 -11.94 -21.42
C GLY A 22 -1.86 -13.11 -21.76
N SER A 23 -1.16 -13.00 -22.89
CA SER A 23 0.02 -13.80 -23.14
C SER A 23 0.99 -13.47 -22.02
N HIS A 24 1.12 -14.36 -21.04
CA HIS A 24 2.31 -14.41 -20.20
C HIS A 24 3.43 -14.83 -21.15
N GLY A 25 3.94 -13.85 -21.90
CA GLY A 25 4.91 -14.05 -22.97
C GLY A 25 6.25 -14.47 -22.41
N ASP A 26 7.12 -14.96 -23.29
CA ASP A 26 8.52 -15.34 -23.00
C ASP A 26 9.42 -14.17 -22.54
N GLY A 27 8.84 -13.08 -22.00
CA GLY A 27 9.53 -11.86 -21.55
C GLY A 27 9.55 -11.71 -20.02
N PRO A 28 10.20 -10.64 -19.50
CA PRO A 28 10.26 -10.38 -18.06
C PRO A 28 8.86 -10.16 -17.48
N LEU A 29 8.64 -10.61 -16.24
CA LEU A 29 7.43 -10.33 -15.50
C LEU A 29 7.37 -8.82 -15.19
N LYS A 30 6.32 -8.14 -15.64
CA LYS A 30 6.18 -6.70 -15.40
C LYS A 30 5.47 -6.44 -14.08
N VAL A 31 6.17 -5.80 -13.14
CA VAL A 31 5.70 -5.60 -11.76
C VAL A 31 5.49 -4.13 -11.45
N GLY A 32 4.23 -3.73 -11.22
CA GLY A 32 3.84 -2.38 -10.83
C GLY A 32 3.89 -2.16 -9.31
N PHE A 33 4.33 -0.99 -8.87
CA PHE A 33 4.26 -0.54 -7.48
C PHE A 33 3.62 0.84 -7.39
N ILE A 34 2.56 0.98 -6.61
CA ILE A 34 1.96 2.29 -6.34
C ILE A 34 2.23 2.71 -4.90
N PHE A 35 2.68 3.94 -4.72
CA PHE A 35 3.05 4.50 -3.41
C PHE A 35 2.20 5.72 -3.06
N VAL A 36 1.78 5.79 -1.80
CA VAL A 36 0.97 6.90 -1.28
C VAL A 36 1.78 8.16 -1.00
N GLY A 37 3.07 8.02 -0.70
CA GLY A 37 4.01 9.11 -0.49
C GLY A 37 5.12 9.12 -1.54
N PRO A 38 6.08 10.04 -1.38
CA PRO A 38 7.32 10.05 -2.15
C PRO A 38 8.35 9.07 -1.57
N ILE A 39 9.21 8.51 -2.42
CA ILE A 39 10.38 7.69 -2.06
C ILE A 39 11.31 8.46 -1.13
N GLY A 40 11.32 9.80 -1.22
CA GLY A 40 12.07 10.68 -0.34
C GLY A 40 11.51 10.84 1.08
N ASP A 41 10.44 10.12 1.47
CA ASP A 41 9.84 10.24 2.80
C ASP A 41 10.74 9.73 3.96
N GLY A 42 11.81 9.01 3.64
CA GLY A 42 12.75 8.45 4.62
C GLY A 42 12.12 7.40 5.55
N GLY A 43 10.96 6.86 5.19
CA GLY A 43 10.16 5.96 6.01
C GLY A 43 9.37 4.96 5.18
N TRP A 44 8.04 5.11 5.15
CA TRP A 44 7.12 4.09 4.61
C TRP A 44 7.36 3.77 3.13
N THR A 45 7.31 4.79 2.28
CA THR A 45 7.48 4.63 0.83
C THR A 45 8.92 4.28 0.49
N TYR A 46 9.87 4.92 1.18
CA TYR A 46 11.28 4.59 1.04
C TYR A 46 11.56 3.10 1.26
N GLU A 47 11.03 2.51 2.34
CA GLU A 47 11.23 1.08 2.64
C GLU A 47 10.47 0.16 1.66
N HIS A 48 9.28 0.55 1.19
CA HIS A 48 8.63 -0.17 0.08
C HIS A 48 9.46 -0.13 -1.20
N ASN A 49 10.06 1.01 -1.54
CA ASN A 49 10.91 1.13 -2.71
C ASN A 49 12.22 0.35 -2.57
N LYS A 50 12.80 0.26 -1.36
CA LYS A 50 13.89 -0.69 -1.09
C LYS A 50 13.46 -2.13 -1.37
N GLY A 51 12.24 -2.51 -1.00
CA GLY A 51 11.66 -3.81 -1.35
C GLY A 51 11.60 -4.02 -2.86
N ARG A 52 11.13 -3.03 -3.63
CA ARG A 52 11.15 -3.07 -5.11
C ARG A 52 12.56 -3.23 -5.67
N LEU A 53 13.52 -2.46 -5.19
CA LEU A 53 14.92 -2.56 -5.62
C LEU A 53 15.52 -3.93 -5.30
N ALA A 54 15.18 -4.53 -4.16
CA ALA A 54 15.60 -5.88 -3.81
C ALA A 54 14.99 -6.95 -4.74
N VAL A 55 13.78 -6.73 -5.24
CA VAL A 55 13.17 -7.59 -6.28
C VAL A 55 13.99 -7.49 -7.58
N GLU A 56 14.33 -6.28 -8.03
CA GLU A 56 15.19 -6.08 -9.21
C GLU A 56 16.56 -6.73 -9.04
N GLU A 57 17.21 -6.54 -7.89
CA GLU A 57 18.52 -7.13 -7.59
C GLU A 57 18.47 -8.66 -7.59
N HIS A 58 17.41 -9.25 -7.00
CA HIS A 58 17.31 -10.70 -6.86
C HIS A 58 16.95 -11.41 -8.17
N PHE A 59 16.01 -10.86 -8.94
CA PHE A 59 15.47 -11.51 -10.13
C PHE A 59 16.09 -11.03 -11.45
N GLY A 60 16.79 -9.88 -11.44
CA GLY A 60 17.48 -9.34 -12.61
C GLY A 60 16.54 -9.22 -13.82
N ASP A 61 17.01 -9.68 -14.98
CA ASP A 61 16.29 -9.61 -16.25
C ASP A 61 14.99 -10.45 -16.30
N ALA A 62 14.67 -11.22 -15.25
CA ALA A 62 13.39 -11.92 -15.16
C ALA A 62 12.23 -10.99 -14.77
N VAL A 63 12.51 -9.77 -14.31
CA VAL A 63 11.51 -8.77 -13.91
C VAL A 63 11.77 -7.41 -14.55
N GLU A 64 10.69 -6.69 -14.84
CA GLU A 64 10.71 -5.26 -15.16
C GLU A 64 9.81 -4.55 -14.16
N THR A 65 10.36 -3.68 -13.30
CA THR A 65 9.51 -2.95 -12.34
C THR A 65 9.16 -1.56 -12.84
N VAL A 66 7.91 -1.15 -12.59
CA VAL A 66 7.43 0.22 -12.82
C VAL A 66 6.78 0.72 -11.53
N TYR A 67 6.83 2.02 -11.29
CA TYR A 67 6.24 2.59 -10.10
C TYR A 67 5.63 3.97 -10.31
N GLN A 68 4.72 4.35 -9.42
CA GLN A 68 4.18 5.70 -9.33
C GLN A 68 4.14 6.15 -7.88
N GLU A 69 4.71 7.32 -7.60
CA GLU A 69 4.79 7.93 -6.27
C GLU A 69 3.63 8.89 -6.00
N SER A 70 3.43 9.20 -4.72
CA SER A 70 2.51 10.25 -4.26
C SER A 70 1.10 10.14 -4.83
N VAL A 71 0.58 8.91 -4.97
CA VAL A 71 -0.75 8.70 -5.52
C VAL A 71 -1.80 8.83 -4.42
N PRO A 72 -2.72 9.80 -4.52
CA PRO A 72 -3.81 9.92 -3.55
C PRO A 72 -4.71 8.70 -3.54
N GLU A 73 -5.29 8.41 -2.39
CA GLU A 73 -6.29 7.35 -2.23
C GLU A 73 -7.60 7.69 -2.98
N GLY A 74 -8.45 6.69 -3.18
CA GLY A 74 -9.73 6.86 -3.88
C GLY A 74 -9.59 6.86 -5.41
N ALA A 75 -10.20 7.83 -6.09
CA ALA A 75 -10.35 7.82 -7.54
C ALA A 75 -9.00 7.90 -8.30
N ASP A 76 -8.03 8.63 -7.75
CA ASP A 76 -6.70 8.74 -8.34
C ASP A 76 -5.94 7.41 -8.31
N ALA A 77 -6.05 6.66 -7.20
CA ALA A 77 -5.53 5.31 -7.09
C ALA A 77 -6.18 4.36 -8.12
N GLU A 78 -7.52 4.36 -8.25
CA GLU A 78 -8.22 3.52 -9.24
C GLU A 78 -7.75 3.85 -10.67
N ARG A 79 -7.58 5.13 -10.99
CA ARG A 79 -7.04 5.56 -12.29
C ARG A 79 -5.61 5.06 -12.50
N ALA A 80 -4.72 5.27 -11.55
CA ALA A 80 -3.31 4.87 -11.66
C ALA A 80 -3.15 3.35 -11.82
N LEU A 81 -3.87 2.57 -11.01
CA LEU A 81 -3.90 1.11 -11.11
C LEU A 81 -4.42 0.63 -12.47
N THR A 82 -5.50 1.25 -12.96
CA THR A 82 -6.03 0.95 -14.30
C THR A 82 -5.00 1.22 -15.38
N GLN A 83 -4.24 2.32 -15.28
CA GLN A 83 -3.18 2.64 -16.25
C GLN A 83 -2.03 1.63 -16.20
N MET A 84 -1.58 1.21 -15.01
CA MET A 84 -0.55 0.17 -14.88
C MET A 84 -0.99 -1.15 -15.52
N ALA A 85 -2.23 -1.58 -15.28
CA ALA A 85 -2.78 -2.79 -15.88
C ALA A 85 -2.87 -2.68 -17.42
N LEU A 86 -3.35 -1.54 -17.95
CA LEU A 86 -3.40 -1.29 -19.40
C LEU A 86 -2.01 -1.21 -20.05
N GLN A 87 -0.97 -0.86 -19.29
CA GLN A 87 0.43 -0.86 -19.73
C GLN A 87 1.11 -2.23 -19.61
N GLY A 88 0.34 -3.28 -19.33
CA GLY A 88 0.79 -4.66 -19.36
C GLY A 88 1.49 -5.13 -18.08
N ALA A 89 1.22 -4.50 -16.93
CA ALA A 89 1.70 -5.06 -15.66
C ALA A 89 1.00 -6.41 -15.38
N ASP A 90 1.78 -7.44 -15.08
CA ASP A 90 1.30 -8.78 -14.73
C ASP A 90 0.96 -8.88 -13.23
N LEU A 91 1.70 -8.14 -12.40
CA LEU A 91 1.57 -8.09 -10.95
C LEU A 91 1.62 -6.63 -10.47
N ILE A 92 0.71 -6.22 -9.58
CA ILE A 92 0.67 -4.86 -9.03
C ILE A 92 0.62 -4.89 -7.50
N PHE A 93 1.60 -4.26 -6.86
CA PHE A 93 1.65 -4.02 -5.42
C PHE A 93 1.02 -2.66 -5.08
N THR A 94 0.06 -2.69 -4.17
CA THR A 94 -0.70 -1.52 -3.72
C THR A 94 -0.40 -1.22 -2.25
N THR A 95 0.47 -0.23 -2.02
CA THR A 95 1.24 -0.10 -0.76
C THR A 95 0.63 0.85 0.28
N SER A 96 -0.69 1.04 0.29
CA SER A 96 -1.39 1.83 1.32
C SER A 96 -2.74 1.23 1.65
N PHE A 97 -3.17 1.39 2.91
CA PHE A 97 -4.45 0.88 3.37
C PHE A 97 -5.63 1.36 2.51
N GLY A 98 -5.70 2.65 2.18
CA GLY A 98 -6.83 3.21 1.42
C GLY A 98 -6.85 2.86 -0.07
N TYR A 99 -5.87 2.06 -0.55
CA TYR A 99 -5.96 1.46 -1.88
C TYR A 99 -6.83 0.20 -1.92
N MET A 100 -7.34 -0.29 -0.78
CA MET A 100 -8.11 -1.55 -0.72
C MET A 100 -9.26 -1.62 -1.73
N ASP A 101 -10.14 -0.62 -1.73
CA ASP A 101 -11.32 -0.59 -2.59
C ASP A 101 -10.95 -0.34 -4.06
N PRO A 102 -10.08 0.64 -4.39
CA PRO A 102 -9.50 0.77 -5.73
C PRO A 102 -8.90 -0.53 -6.28
N THR A 103 -8.12 -1.26 -5.47
CA THR A 103 -7.50 -2.53 -5.88
C THR A 103 -8.57 -3.57 -6.24
N ILE A 104 -9.60 -3.75 -5.40
CA ILE A 104 -10.71 -4.69 -5.69
C ILE A 104 -11.46 -4.28 -6.96
N ASN A 105 -11.75 -2.99 -7.13
CA ASN A 105 -12.48 -2.47 -8.30
C ASN A 105 -11.72 -2.70 -9.60
N VAL A 106 -10.40 -2.50 -9.59
CA VAL A 106 -9.54 -2.68 -10.77
C VAL A 106 -9.31 -4.17 -11.02
N ALA A 107 -9.04 -4.96 -9.99
CA ALA A 107 -8.82 -6.40 -10.13
C ALA A 107 -10.00 -7.12 -10.79
N ALA A 108 -11.24 -6.68 -10.51
CA ALA A 108 -12.44 -7.20 -11.16
C ALA A 108 -12.50 -6.93 -12.68
N LYS A 109 -11.81 -5.88 -13.17
CA LYS A 109 -11.74 -5.50 -14.59
C LYS A 109 -10.57 -6.17 -15.32
N PHE A 110 -9.56 -6.64 -14.58
CA PHE A 110 -8.32 -7.22 -15.10
C PHE A 110 -8.03 -8.58 -14.43
N PRO A 111 -8.82 -9.64 -14.74
CA PRO A 111 -8.72 -10.94 -14.04
C PRO A 111 -7.37 -11.66 -14.22
N ASP A 112 -6.65 -11.35 -15.31
CA ASP A 112 -5.35 -11.94 -15.59
C ASP A 112 -4.23 -11.31 -14.76
N VAL A 113 -4.36 -10.03 -14.38
CA VAL A 113 -3.40 -9.30 -13.55
C VAL A 113 -3.54 -9.72 -12.09
N LYS A 114 -2.41 -9.94 -11.41
CA LYS A 114 -2.37 -10.26 -9.98
C LYS A 114 -2.16 -8.99 -9.16
N PHE A 115 -2.78 -8.93 -8.00
CA PHE A 115 -2.69 -7.78 -7.10
C PHE A 115 -2.32 -8.22 -5.70
N GLU A 116 -1.45 -7.44 -5.07
CA GLU A 116 -1.03 -7.58 -3.69
C GLU A 116 -1.35 -6.27 -2.94
N HIS A 117 -2.26 -6.33 -1.96
CA HIS A 117 -2.68 -5.15 -1.19
C HIS A 117 -2.06 -5.13 0.20
N ALA A 118 -1.34 -4.05 0.50
CA ALA A 118 -0.75 -3.85 1.81
C ALA A 118 -1.83 -3.52 2.85
N THR A 119 -1.78 -4.20 3.99
CA THR A 119 -2.49 -3.89 5.25
C THR A 119 -4.01 -4.08 5.27
N GLY A 120 -4.65 -4.17 4.10
CA GLY A 120 -6.08 -4.41 3.98
C GLY A 120 -6.48 -5.87 4.24
N TYR A 121 -7.76 -6.11 4.00
CA TYR A 121 -8.41 -7.40 4.31
C TYR A 121 -9.35 -7.91 3.23
N LYS A 122 -9.67 -7.11 2.21
CA LYS A 122 -10.47 -7.58 1.06
C LYS A 122 -9.59 -8.41 0.14
N ARG A 123 -10.12 -9.54 -0.32
CA ARG A 123 -9.44 -10.49 -1.23
C ARG A 123 -10.39 -10.89 -2.36
N ALA A 124 -9.80 -11.36 -3.45
CA ALA A 124 -10.48 -11.93 -4.61
C ALA A 124 -9.54 -12.98 -5.24
N ASP A 125 -9.99 -13.68 -6.28
CA ASP A 125 -9.20 -14.75 -6.92
C ASP A 125 -7.83 -14.28 -7.43
N ASN A 126 -7.73 -13.02 -7.85
CA ASN A 126 -6.50 -12.37 -8.29
C ASN A 126 -6.01 -11.27 -7.32
N VAL A 127 -6.51 -11.23 -6.08
CA VAL A 127 -6.10 -10.24 -5.06
C VAL A 127 -5.72 -10.94 -3.76
N ALA A 128 -4.44 -10.85 -3.42
CA ALA A 128 -3.91 -11.20 -2.12
C ALA A 128 -3.63 -9.95 -1.27
N THR A 129 -3.41 -10.18 0.02
CA THR A 129 -3.15 -9.14 1.01
C THR A 129 -1.90 -9.51 1.79
N TYR A 130 -1.06 -8.53 2.08
CA TYR A 130 0.13 -8.71 2.90
C TYR A 130 0.25 -7.60 3.94
N SER A 131 0.89 -7.89 5.07
CA SER A 131 1.13 -6.91 6.14
C SER A 131 2.26 -7.41 7.02
N ALA A 132 2.80 -6.54 7.87
CA ALA A 132 3.75 -6.91 8.90
C ALA A 132 3.13 -6.76 10.29
N ARG A 133 3.73 -7.44 11.28
CA ARG A 133 3.32 -7.33 12.69
C ARG A 133 3.93 -6.09 13.34
N PHE A 134 3.66 -4.91 12.80
CA PHE A 134 4.27 -3.63 13.24
C PHE A 134 4.16 -3.39 14.75
N TYR A 135 3.08 -3.87 15.36
CA TYR A 135 2.82 -3.75 16.80
C TYR A 135 3.86 -4.47 17.67
N GLU A 136 4.59 -5.47 17.17
CA GLU A 136 5.68 -6.12 17.91
C GLU A 136 6.86 -5.15 18.10
N GLY A 137 7.21 -4.40 17.06
CA GLY A 137 8.19 -3.31 17.18
C GLY A 137 7.70 -2.19 18.09
N ARG A 138 6.41 -1.82 18.00
CA ARG A 138 5.81 -0.81 18.89
C ARG A 138 5.79 -1.24 20.35
N ALA A 139 5.63 -2.52 20.65
CA ALA A 139 5.74 -3.05 22.00
C ALA A 139 7.14 -2.80 22.60
N VAL A 140 8.20 -3.03 21.82
CA VAL A 140 9.58 -2.73 22.25
C VAL A 140 9.77 -1.23 22.44
N GLN A 141 9.30 -0.40 21.50
CA GLN A 141 9.38 1.06 21.62
C GLN A 141 8.64 1.59 22.85
N GLY A 142 7.45 1.05 23.15
CA GLY A 142 6.68 1.38 24.34
C GLY A 142 7.42 1.05 25.63
N HIS A 143 8.02 -0.14 25.72
CA HIS A 143 8.85 -0.53 26.85
C HIS A 143 10.00 0.46 27.07
N ILE A 144 10.71 0.82 26.00
CA ILE A 144 11.81 1.81 26.05
C ILE A 144 11.28 3.17 26.51
N ALA A 145 10.18 3.67 25.92
CA ALA A 145 9.59 4.96 26.26
C ALA A 145 9.17 5.01 27.75
N GLY A 146 8.54 3.96 28.27
CA GLY A 146 8.16 3.88 29.68
C GLY A 146 9.36 3.91 30.63
N LYS A 147 10.51 3.34 30.23
CA LYS A 147 11.76 3.39 31.01
C LYS A 147 12.48 4.74 30.91
N MET A 148 12.37 5.43 29.77
CA MET A 148 13.15 6.62 29.46
C MET A 148 12.44 7.94 29.82
N THR A 149 11.11 7.95 29.93
CA THR A 149 10.37 9.17 30.25
C THR A 149 10.67 9.67 31.67
N ASN A 150 10.94 10.98 31.79
CA ASN A 150 11.10 11.65 33.08
C ASN A 150 9.81 12.35 33.55
N SER A 151 8.84 12.53 32.65
CA SER A 151 7.58 13.25 32.91
C SER A 151 6.36 12.33 33.02
N ASN A 152 6.55 11.02 32.81
CA ASN A 152 5.48 10.02 32.62
C ASN A 152 4.58 10.27 31.41
N LYS A 153 4.80 11.33 30.61
CA LYS A 153 4.03 11.60 29.40
C LYS A 153 4.78 11.12 28.17
N VAL A 154 4.07 10.47 27.25
CA VAL A 154 4.58 10.02 25.95
C VAL A 154 3.64 10.51 24.85
N GLY A 155 4.18 11.22 23.87
CA GLY A 155 3.44 11.65 22.68
C GLY A 155 3.37 10.56 21.62
N TYR A 156 2.23 10.45 20.94
CA TYR A 156 2.03 9.56 19.81
C TYR A 156 1.33 10.32 18.67
N ILE A 157 2.01 10.49 17.54
CA ILE A 157 1.41 11.06 16.33
C ILE A 157 0.84 9.90 15.51
N ALA A 158 -0.46 9.96 15.25
CA ALA A 158 -1.20 8.92 14.58
C ALA A 158 -1.81 9.45 13.27
N SER A 159 -1.85 8.61 12.25
CA SER A 159 -2.39 8.95 10.93
C SER A 159 -3.92 8.89 10.93
N PHE A 160 -4.47 7.68 10.76
CA PHE A 160 -5.91 7.39 10.73
C PHE A 160 -6.28 6.33 11.76
N PRO A 161 -7.50 6.37 12.34
CA PRO A 161 -7.94 5.42 13.37
C PRO A 161 -8.35 4.07 12.78
N ILE A 162 -7.46 3.43 12.03
CA ILE A 162 -7.63 2.11 11.42
C ILE A 162 -7.01 1.02 12.31
N PRO A 163 -7.36 -0.28 12.12
CA PRO A 163 -6.88 -1.36 12.98
C PRO A 163 -5.35 -1.43 13.11
N GLU A 164 -4.60 -1.13 12.06
CA GLU A 164 -3.13 -1.09 12.12
C GLU A 164 -2.61 -0.08 13.16
N VAL A 165 -3.09 1.15 13.08
CA VAL A 165 -2.62 2.26 13.93
C VAL A 165 -3.08 2.04 15.37
N ILE A 166 -4.32 1.59 15.57
CA ILE A 166 -4.85 1.27 16.90
C ILE A 166 -4.05 0.14 17.56
N ARG A 167 -3.70 -0.93 16.82
CA ARG A 167 -2.80 -1.98 17.34
C ARG A 167 -1.44 -1.43 17.75
N GLY A 168 -0.87 -0.51 16.96
CA GLY A 168 0.40 0.15 17.26
C GLY A 168 0.36 0.96 18.56
N ILE A 169 -0.64 1.83 18.72
CA ILE A 169 -0.85 2.65 19.92
C ILE A 169 -1.02 1.75 21.16
N ASN A 170 -1.92 0.76 21.08
CA ASN A 170 -2.20 -0.13 22.20
C ASN A 170 -0.97 -0.94 22.62
N ALA A 171 -0.22 -1.50 21.65
CA ALA A 171 0.98 -2.27 21.96
C ALA A 171 2.06 -1.42 22.64
N ALA A 172 2.28 -0.20 22.15
CA ALA A 172 3.21 0.74 22.78
C ALA A 172 2.76 1.10 24.21
N TYR A 173 1.49 1.46 24.40
CA TYR A 173 0.97 1.83 25.71
C TYR A 173 1.04 0.68 26.73
N ILE A 174 0.57 -0.52 26.35
CA ILE A 174 0.57 -1.70 27.24
C ILE A 174 1.99 -2.00 27.73
N HIS A 175 2.99 -1.92 26.85
CA HIS A 175 4.37 -2.24 27.20
C HIS A 175 5.07 -1.11 27.97
N ALA A 176 4.71 0.15 27.72
CA ALA A 176 5.13 1.28 28.56
C ALA A 176 4.57 1.15 29.98
N LYS A 177 3.27 0.85 30.11
CA LYS A 177 2.57 0.75 31.40
C LYS A 177 3.13 -0.35 32.30
N LYS A 178 3.61 -1.46 31.71
CA LYS A 178 4.25 -2.57 32.43
C LYS A 178 5.52 -2.16 33.18
N VAL A 179 6.26 -1.16 32.67
CA VAL A 179 7.52 -0.70 33.28
C VAL A 179 7.40 0.63 34.00
N ASN A 180 6.34 1.38 33.72
CA ASN A 180 6.00 2.64 34.35
C ASN A 180 4.47 2.69 34.54
N PRO A 181 3.96 2.31 35.73
CA PRO A 181 2.53 2.33 36.04
C PRO A 181 1.89 3.72 35.99
N ASP A 182 2.67 4.80 35.99
CA ASP A 182 2.16 6.18 35.94
C ASP A 182 2.18 6.77 34.52
N VAL A 183 2.67 6.01 33.53
CA VAL A 183 2.76 6.52 32.15
C VAL A 183 1.37 6.83 31.56
N GLU A 184 1.32 7.95 30.85
CA GLU A 184 0.19 8.47 30.09
C GLU A 184 0.60 8.72 28.64
N PHE A 185 -0.29 8.39 27.71
CA PHE A 185 -0.09 8.63 26.27
C PHE A 185 -1.01 9.75 25.80
N SER A 186 -0.44 10.75 25.15
CA SER A 186 -1.17 11.80 24.43
C SER A 186 -1.12 11.49 22.94
N VAL A 187 -2.28 11.28 22.32
CA VAL A 187 -2.39 10.93 20.90
C VAL A 187 -2.89 12.12 20.10
N VAL A 188 -2.17 12.51 19.05
CA VAL A 188 -2.60 13.51 18.07
C VAL A 188 -2.86 12.81 16.74
N TRP A 189 -4.05 13.04 16.17
CA TRP A 189 -4.44 12.50 14.87
C TRP A 189 -4.16 13.52 13.76
N ALA A 190 -3.22 13.21 12.87
CA ALA A 190 -2.85 14.05 11.73
C ALA A 190 -3.81 13.91 10.53
N TYR A 191 -4.58 12.82 10.46
CA TYR A 191 -5.49 12.48 9.36
C TYR A 191 -4.81 12.50 7.98
N THR A 192 -3.57 12.03 7.95
CA THR A 192 -2.75 11.85 6.76
C THR A 192 -1.69 10.79 7.05
N TRP A 193 -1.23 10.10 6.01
CA TRP A 193 -0.08 9.20 6.09
C TRP A 193 1.25 9.93 5.94
N PHE A 194 1.27 11.06 5.25
CA PHE A 194 2.46 11.84 4.96
C PHE A 194 2.11 13.32 4.80
N ASP A 195 2.53 14.14 5.75
CA ASP A 195 2.47 15.60 5.69
C ASP A 195 3.50 16.15 6.69
N PRO A 196 4.75 16.39 6.26
CA PRO A 196 5.82 16.80 7.16
C PRO A 196 5.52 18.05 7.98
N ALA A 197 4.70 18.97 7.45
CA ALA A 197 4.32 20.18 8.18
C ALA A 197 3.35 19.85 9.33
N LYS A 198 2.29 19.08 9.06
CA LYS A 198 1.36 18.65 10.12
C LYS A 198 2.01 17.73 11.14
N GLU A 199 2.93 16.87 10.70
CA GLU A 199 3.70 16.01 11.60
C GLU A 199 4.59 16.82 12.53
N ALA A 200 5.25 17.87 12.02
CA ALA A 200 6.04 18.79 12.84
C ALA A 200 5.17 19.57 13.85
N ASP A 201 4.01 20.07 13.42
CA ASP A 201 3.08 20.77 14.31
C ASP A 201 2.53 19.85 15.41
N ALA A 202 2.17 18.61 15.06
CA ALA A 202 1.72 17.60 16.01
C ALA A 202 2.82 17.23 17.02
N ALA A 203 4.07 17.10 16.56
CA ALA A 203 5.22 16.84 17.43
C ALA A 203 5.42 17.98 18.41
N LYS A 204 5.39 19.23 17.93
CA LYS A 204 5.53 20.42 18.77
C LYS A 204 4.45 20.47 19.84
N ALA A 205 3.18 20.25 19.46
CA ALA A 205 2.06 20.26 20.38
C ALA A 205 2.09 19.15 21.45
N LEU A 206 2.82 18.04 21.19
CA LEU A 206 3.00 16.95 22.15
C LEU A 206 4.19 17.18 23.11
N ILE A 207 5.13 18.05 22.73
CA ILE A 207 6.32 18.37 23.52
C ILE A 207 6.07 19.54 24.48
N GLU A 208 5.35 20.56 24.01
CA GLU A 208 4.98 21.77 24.78
C GLU A 208 3.87 21.49 25.82
#